data_AF-M4C6W4-F1
#
_entry.id   AF-M4C6W4-F1
#
_cell.length_a   1.000
_cell.length_b   1.000
_cell.length_c   1.000
_cell.angle_alpha   90.00
_cell.angle_beta   90.00
_cell.angle_gamma   90.00
#
_symmetry.space_group_name_H-M   'P 1'
#
loop_
_entity.id
_entity.type
_entity.pdbx_description
1 polymer ?
#
loop_
_entity_poly.entity_id
_entity_poly.type
_entity_poly.pdbx_seq_one_letter_code
_entity_poly.pdbx_strand_id
1 'polypeptide(L)'
;MLLRPFAAALRRPLSSSRVFRSFSSLEVPPLTPTATITAAASPAFYPECNHQLTVLEHAILQRRPSLALHHLEQLQSPPSYQLLQKMAVLLARQRKNQSHALRAFETLCGVYRTIGLNPDDYTILASIYVMDACVHFQMLDAAIELYDETVNQGVTLDLPAYNGLLMALIEAERLEEAMEILKELINGRDVCPNEQTVLPVLVELITNREYESAMKIMKKGQNRGVEFSSDTFHPLLS
;
A
#
# COMPACT_ATOMS: atom_id res chain seq x y z
N MET A 1 24.92 -18.65 -4.85
CA MET A 1 24.36 -17.29 -4.92
C MET A 1 23.65 -17.16 -6.28
N LEU A 2 22.38 -17.58 -6.35
CA LEU A 2 21.53 -17.41 -7.52
C LEU A 2 20.12 -17.18 -6.99
N LEU A 3 19.66 -15.94 -7.06
CA LEU A 3 18.25 -15.58 -6.91
C LEU A 3 17.52 -16.12 -8.15
N ARG A 4 16.53 -16.99 -7.94
CA ARG A 4 15.54 -17.35 -8.96
C ARG A 4 14.32 -16.46 -8.75
N PRO A 5 13.76 -15.82 -9.80
CA PRO A 5 12.43 -15.25 -9.73
C PRO A 5 11.42 -16.36 -10.01
N PHE A 6 10.41 -16.52 -9.15
CA PHE A 6 9.25 -17.36 -9.46
C PHE A 6 8.08 -16.45 -9.79
N ALA A 7 7.76 -16.40 -11.07
CA ALA A 7 6.50 -15.91 -11.58
C ALA A 7 5.55 -17.11 -11.78
N ALA A 8 4.25 -16.83 -11.63
CA ALA A 8 3.08 -17.58 -12.10
C ALA A 8 2.48 -18.65 -11.18
N ALA A 9 1.42 -18.24 -10.46
CA ALA A 9 0.06 -18.84 -10.40
C ALA A 9 -0.55 -18.41 -9.06
N LEU A 10 -1.48 -17.47 -8.99
CA LEU A 10 -2.90 -17.67 -9.28
C LEU A 10 -3.56 -16.31 -9.62
N ARG A 11 -3.80 -16.04 -10.90
CA ARG A 11 -4.76 -14.99 -11.28
C ARG A 11 -6.17 -15.58 -11.16
N ARG A 12 -6.92 -15.16 -10.13
CA ARG A 12 -8.39 -15.20 -10.20
C ARG A 12 -8.89 -13.90 -10.83
N PRO A 13 -9.91 -13.93 -11.70
CA PRO A 13 -10.39 -12.75 -12.39
C PRO A 13 -11.27 -11.92 -11.45
N LEU A 14 -10.86 -10.70 -11.14
CA LEU A 14 -11.78 -9.70 -10.58
C LEU A 14 -12.54 -9.06 -11.73
N SER A 15 -13.77 -9.55 -11.92
CA SER A 15 -14.80 -8.88 -12.69
C SER A 15 -15.31 -7.65 -11.91
N SER A 16 -14.83 -6.46 -12.27
CA SER A 16 -15.67 -5.26 -12.26
C SER A 16 -14.97 -4.15 -13.04
N SER A 17 -15.35 -4.08 -14.30
CA SER A 17 -15.02 -3.03 -15.24
C SER A 17 -15.62 -1.69 -14.80
N ARG A 18 -14.78 -0.69 -14.52
CA ARG A 18 -15.06 0.71 -14.90
C ARG A 18 -13.82 1.34 -15.54
N VAL A 19 -13.65 0.98 -16.81
CA VAL A 19 -13.25 1.81 -17.95
C VAL A 19 -12.45 3.08 -17.62
N PHE A 20 -11.13 2.95 -17.55
CA PHE A 20 -10.27 4.03 -18.04
C PHE A 20 -10.40 4.03 -19.57
N ARG A 21 -10.95 5.11 -20.12
CA ARG A 21 -11.06 5.29 -21.57
C ARG A 21 -9.65 5.26 -22.17
N SER A 22 -9.45 4.33 -23.09
CA SER A 22 -8.29 4.25 -23.95
C SER A 22 -8.25 5.45 -24.90
N PHE A 23 -7.13 6.16 -24.96
CA PHE A 23 -6.84 7.04 -26.08
C PHE A 23 -5.97 6.26 -27.08
N SER A 24 -6.62 5.71 -28.09
CA SER A 24 -5.97 5.09 -29.25
C SER A 24 -5.84 6.12 -30.37
N SER A 25 -4.59 6.34 -30.78
CA SER A 25 -4.11 6.59 -32.15
C SER A 25 -4.67 7.80 -32.92
N LEU A 26 -3.85 8.87 -32.99
CA LEU A 26 -3.98 9.90 -34.02
C LEU A 26 -3.55 9.31 -35.38
N GLU A 27 -4.49 9.26 -36.33
CA GLU A 27 -4.18 9.21 -37.76
C GLU A 27 -3.67 10.57 -38.24
N VAL A 28 -2.57 10.56 -39.00
CA VAL A 28 -2.01 11.74 -39.69
C VAL A 28 -2.40 11.67 -41.17
N PRO A 29 -3.00 12.73 -41.73
CA PRO A 29 -2.95 12.99 -43.17
C PRO A 29 -2.27 14.34 -43.51
N PRO A 30 -1.94 14.58 -44.79
CA PRO A 30 -0.64 15.14 -45.18
C PRO A 30 -0.58 16.66 -45.39
N LEU A 31 0.67 17.14 -45.40
CA LEU A 31 1.12 18.50 -45.72
C LEU A 31 0.73 18.95 -47.14
N THR A 32 0.19 20.16 -47.26
CA THR A 32 0.51 21.07 -48.38
C THR A 32 0.63 22.51 -47.88
N PRO A 33 1.48 23.35 -48.51
CA PRO A 33 1.91 24.63 -47.98
C PRO A 33 1.06 25.80 -48.53
N THR A 34 1.07 26.93 -47.82
CA THR A 34 1.48 28.29 -48.28
C THR A 34 0.73 29.38 -47.50
N ALA A 35 1.48 30.43 -47.15
CA ALA A 35 1.03 31.82 -47.03
C ALA A 35 0.63 32.37 -45.63
N THR A 36 1.60 33.11 -45.10
CA THR A 36 1.48 34.48 -44.54
C THR A 36 1.36 34.66 -43.04
N ILE A 37 2.42 35.28 -42.51
CA ILE A 37 2.61 35.83 -41.18
C ILE A 37 1.64 36.99 -40.97
N THR A 38 0.77 36.92 -39.96
CA THR A 38 0.44 38.09 -39.11
C THR A 38 -0.15 37.66 -37.76
N ALA A 39 0.49 38.16 -36.70
CA ALA A 39 -0.01 38.48 -35.37
C ALA A 39 -1.40 37.97 -34.92
N ALA A 40 -1.40 37.16 -33.85
CA ALA A 40 -2.15 37.36 -32.61
C ALA A 40 -2.25 36.01 -31.89
N ALA A 41 -1.23 35.65 -31.11
CA ALA A 41 -1.35 34.56 -30.15
C ALA A 41 -2.22 35.02 -28.98
N SER A 42 -3.54 34.85 -29.12
CA SER A 42 -4.47 34.85 -28.00
C SER A 42 -4.18 33.63 -27.10
N PRO A 43 -4.32 33.76 -25.77
CA PRO A 43 -4.06 32.66 -24.85
C PRO A 43 -5.18 31.62 -24.98
N ALA A 44 -4.88 30.51 -25.64
CA ALA A 44 -5.79 29.37 -25.71
C ALA A 44 -5.93 28.74 -24.31
N PHE A 45 -7.01 29.11 -23.63
CA PHE A 45 -7.85 28.30 -22.74
C PHE A 45 -7.21 27.00 -22.18
N TYR A 46 -6.62 27.09 -20.98
CA TYR A 46 -6.50 25.98 -20.01
C TYR A 46 -6.73 26.42 -18.53
N PRO A 47 -7.84 27.09 -18.15
CA PRO A 47 -8.02 27.53 -16.75
C PRO A 47 -8.63 26.46 -15.84
N GLU A 48 -9.51 25.60 -16.36
CA GLU A 48 -10.35 24.71 -15.53
C GLU A 48 -9.59 23.49 -14.97
N CYS A 49 -8.65 22.92 -15.75
CA CYS A 49 -7.85 21.79 -15.30
C CYS A 49 -6.90 22.17 -14.14
N ASN A 50 -6.31 23.37 -14.22
CA ASN A 50 -5.54 23.95 -13.12
C ASN A 50 -6.42 24.32 -11.92
N HIS A 51 -7.65 24.79 -12.15
CA HIS A 51 -8.56 25.13 -11.05
C HIS A 51 -8.96 23.88 -10.24
N GLN A 52 -9.32 22.77 -10.89
CA GLN A 52 -9.69 21.55 -10.14
C GLN A 52 -8.51 20.92 -9.39
N LEU A 53 -7.30 20.94 -9.96
CA LEU A 53 -6.09 20.50 -9.27
C LEU A 53 -5.76 21.40 -8.06
N THR A 54 -5.82 22.72 -8.22
CA THR A 54 -5.57 23.67 -7.12
C THR A 54 -6.63 23.57 -6.01
N VAL A 55 -7.89 23.32 -6.37
CA VAL A 55 -8.98 23.09 -5.39
C VAL A 55 -8.79 21.75 -4.66
N LEU A 56 -8.33 20.70 -5.34
CA LEU A 56 -7.98 19.41 -4.71
C LEU A 56 -6.82 19.57 -3.72
N GLU A 57 -5.75 20.26 -4.11
CA GLU A 57 -4.63 20.58 -3.23
C GLU A 57 -5.09 21.38 -2.02
N HIS A 58 -5.93 22.39 -2.23
CA HIS A 58 -6.51 23.17 -1.15
C HIS A 58 -7.36 22.31 -0.22
N ALA A 59 -8.20 21.41 -0.75
CA ALA A 59 -9.02 20.49 0.05
C ALA A 59 -8.20 19.53 0.92
N ILE A 60 -7.07 19.05 0.38
CA ILE A 60 -6.12 18.20 1.10
C ILE A 60 -5.47 18.98 2.24
N LEU A 61 -5.02 20.22 1.98
CA LEU A 61 -4.46 21.10 3.01
C LEU A 61 -5.47 21.43 4.11
N GLN A 62 -6.73 21.63 3.74
CA GLN A 62 -7.84 21.87 4.66
C GLN A 62 -8.35 20.60 5.37
N ARG A 63 -7.74 19.43 5.12
CA ARG A 63 -8.10 18.13 5.69
C ARG A 63 -9.57 17.75 5.46
N ARG A 64 -10.13 18.05 4.28
CA ARG A 64 -11.52 17.74 3.90
C ARG A 64 -11.59 16.52 2.97
N PRO A 65 -11.62 15.28 3.50
CA PRO A 65 -11.50 14.05 2.71
C PRO A 65 -12.63 13.87 1.68
N SER A 66 -13.88 14.12 2.08
CA SER A 66 -15.05 13.92 1.20
C SER A 66 -15.06 14.90 0.03
N LEU A 67 -14.64 16.15 0.26
CA LEU A 67 -14.53 17.17 -0.77
C LEU A 67 -13.34 16.91 -1.69
N ALA A 68 -12.21 16.42 -1.15
CA ALA A 68 -11.07 15.99 -1.95
C ALA A 68 -11.45 14.84 -2.91
N LEU A 69 -12.19 13.83 -2.44
CA LEU A 69 -12.69 12.74 -3.29
C LEU A 69 -13.59 13.24 -4.42
N HIS A 70 -14.51 14.16 -4.12
CA HIS A 70 -15.41 14.72 -5.13
C HIS A 70 -14.64 15.41 -6.27
N HIS A 71 -13.59 16.17 -5.94
CA HIS A 71 -12.77 16.82 -6.96
C HIS A 71 -11.90 15.84 -7.73
N LEU A 72 -11.39 14.78 -7.09
CA LEU A 72 -10.66 13.72 -7.78
C LEU A 72 -11.50 13.06 -8.88
N GLU A 73 -12.75 12.72 -8.57
CA GLU A 73 -13.67 12.08 -9.52
C GLU A 73 -14.01 12.97 -10.72
N GLN A 74 -13.82 14.29 -10.60
CA GLN A 74 -14.08 15.26 -11.65
C GLN A 74 -12.86 15.56 -12.54
N LEU A 75 -11.66 15.10 -12.17
CA LEU A 75 -10.44 15.37 -12.94
C LEU A 75 -10.46 14.66 -14.29
N GLN A 76 -10.18 15.41 -15.36
CA GLN A 76 -10.04 14.89 -16.71
C GLN A 76 -8.62 14.38 -17.04
N SER A 77 -7.63 14.76 -16.23
CA SER A 77 -6.23 14.31 -16.36
C SER A 77 -5.78 13.58 -15.08
N PRO A 78 -4.93 12.54 -15.19
CA PRO A 78 -4.46 11.83 -14.02
C PRO A 78 -3.62 12.78 -13.14
N PRO A 79 -3.98 12.94 -11.85
CA PRO A 79 -3.20 13.76 -10.93
C PRO A 79 -1.81 13.18 -10.71
N SER A 80 -0.86 14.01 -10.27
CA SER A 80 0.49 13.54 -9.93
C SER A 80 0.44 12.50 -8.82
N TYR A 81 1.36 11.53 -8.85
CA TYR A 81 1.47 10.51 -7.79
C TYR A 81 1.67 11.14 -6.41
N GLN A 82 2.36 12.30 -6.33
CA GLN A 82 2.52 13.07 -5.09
C GLN A 82 1.18 13.51 -4.48
N LEU A 83 0.26 13.96 -5.33
CA LEU A 83 -1.07 14.38 -4.89
C LEU A 83 -1.90 13.17 -4.44
N LEU A 84 -1.79 12.05 -5.16
CA LEU A 84 -2.44 10.78 -4.82
C LEU A 84 -1.95 10.22 -3.49
N GLN A 85 -0.64 10.24 -3.23
CA GLN A 85 -0.09 9.81 -1.93
C GLN A 85 -0.66 10.68 -0.80
N LYS A 86 -0.68 12.01 -0.96
CA LYS A 86 -1.23 12.94 0.06
C LYS A 86 -2.70 12.68 0.33
N MET A 87 -3.45 12.40 -0.72
CA MET A 87 -4.86 12.02 -0.61
C MET A 87 -5.03 10.68 0.11
N ALA A 88 -4.23 9.66 -0.24
CA ALA A 88 -4.26 8.36 0.43
C ALA A 88 -4.03 8.51 1.94
N VAL A 89 -3.03 9.29 2.35
CA VAL A 89 -2.79 9.60 3.78
C VAL A 89 -4.00 10.29 4.42
N LEU A 90 -4.57 11.32 3.76
CA LEU A 90 -5.73 12.04 4.30
C LEU A 90 -6.94 11.12 4.53
N LEU A 91 -7.17 10.19 3.60
CA LEU A 91 -8.27 9.24 3.63
C LEU A 91 -8.03 8.15 4.67
N ALA A 92 -6.82 7.58 4.73
CA ALA A 92 -6.44 6.56 5.70
C ALA A 92 -6.55 7.05 7.15
N ARG A 93 -6.30 8.34 7.40
CA ARG A 93 -6.48 8.96 8.73
C ARG A 93 -7.94 8.99 9.22
N GLN A 94 -8.92 8.72 8.34
CA GLN A 94 -10.34 8.73 8.71
C GLN A 94 -10.76 7.42 9.40
N ARG A 95 -10.43 7.29 10.69
CA ARG A 95 -10.70 6.10 11.53
C ARG A 95 -12.17 5.66 11.66
N LYS A 96 -13.14 6.45 11.18
CA LYS A 96 -14.58 6.13 11.28
C LYS A 96 -15.22 5.66 9.97
N ASN A 97 -14.50 5.74 8.85
CA ASN A 97 -15.07 5.51 7.53
C ASN A 97 -14.27 4.46 6.77
N GLN A 98 -14.74 3.21 6.81
CA GLN A 98 -14.14 2.10 6.07
C GLN A 98 -14.05 2.38 4.56
N SER A 99 -15.03 3.08 3.99
CA SER A 99 -14.99 3.48 2.58
C SER A 99 -13.79 4.38 2.26
N HIS A 100 -13.42 5.30 3.15
CA HIS A 100 -12.21 6.12 2.96
C HIS A 100 -10.95 5.26 3.04
N ALA A 101 -10.88 4.27 3.94
CA ALA A 101 -9.75 3.33 3.99
C ALA A 101 -9.62 2.52 2.70
N LEU A 102 -10.73 1.99 2.16
CA LEU A 102 -10.75 1.31 0.86
C LEU A 102 -10.27 2.22 -0.27
N ARG A 103 -10.76 3.46 -0.34
CA ARG A 103 -10.30 4.41 -1.36
C ARG A 103 -8.83 4.77 -1.21
N ALA A 104 -8.34 4.89 0.03
CA ALA A 104 -6.93 5.15 0.31
C ALA A 104 -6.04 4.01 -0.23
N PHE A 105 -6.46 2.77 0.03
CA PHE A 105 -5.83 1.56 -0.49
C PHE A 105 -5.83 1.52 -2.02
N GLU A 106 -6.99 1.64 -2.67
CA GLU A 106 -7.11 1.66 -4.13
C GLU A 106 -6.20 2.72 -4.77
N THR A 107 -6.17 3.91 -4.16
CA THR A 107 -5.33 5.02 -4.60
C THR A 107 -3.85 4.66 -4.52
N LEU A 108 -3.40 4.13 -3.39
CA LEU A 108 -1.99 3.83 -3.17
C LEU A 108 -1.50 2.65 -4.03
N CYS A 109 -2.31 1.59 -4.18
CA CYS A 109 -2.02 0.51 -5.13
C CYS A 109 -1.97 1.03 -6.58
N GLY A 110 -2.81 2.01 -6.92
CA GLY A 110 -2.73 2.72 -8.20
C GLY A 110 -1.39 3.43 -8.39
N VAL A 111 -0.86 4.08 -7.35
CA VAL A 111 0.46 4.74 -7.36
C VAL A 111 1.57 3.72 -7.60
N TYR A 112 1.58 2.61 -6.87
CA TYR A 112 2.62 1.59 -7.02
C TYR A 112 2.64 0.90 -8.39
N ARG A 113 1.48 0.79 -9.04
CA ARG A 113 1.36 0.25 -10.40
C ARG A 113 1.81 1.22 -11.50
N THR A 114 2.22 2.45 -11.16
CA THR A 114 2.74 3.40 -12.15
C THR A 114 4.16 3.00 -12.58
N ILE A 115 4.38 2.96 -13.90
CA ILE A 115 5.67 2.59 -14.46
C ILE A 115 6.70 3.68 -14.13
N GLY A 116 7.82 3.28 -13.53
CA GLY A 116 8.90 4.20 -13.17
C GLY A 116 8.67 4.96 -11.87
N LEU A 117 7.77 4.48 -11.00
CA LEU A 117 7.71 4.97 -9.62
C LEU A 117 9.05 4.73 -8.94
N ASN A 118 9.55 5.77 -8.26
CA ASN A 118 10.63 5.65 -7.29
C ASN A 118 10.05 6.02 -5.92
N PRO A 119 9.81 5.04 -5.03
CA PRO A 119 9.27 5.33 -3.71
C PRO A 119 10.12 6.33 -2.95
N ASP A 120 9.49 7.39 -2.48
CA ASP A 120 10.07 8.41 -1.61
C ASP A 120 9.59 8.23 -0.17
N ASP A 121 10.15 9.02 0.77
CA ASP A 121 9.75 8.99 2.19
C ASP A 121 8.24 9.15 2.37
N TYR A 122 7.59 9.89 1.47
CA TYR A 122 6.16 10.13 1.50
C TYR A 122 5.35 8.89 1.07
N THR A 123 5.87 8.11 0.12
CA THR A 123 5.31 6.79 -0.26
C THR A 123 5.34 5.83 0.92
N ILE A 124 6.46 5.78 1.66
CA ILE A 124 6.61 4.95 2.86
C ILE A 124 5.58 5.36 3.91
N LEU A 125 5.47 6.67 4.17
CA LEU A 125 4.47 7.21 5.10
C LEU A 125 3.04 6.84 4.69
N ALA A 126 2.71 6.97 3.41
CA ALA A 126 1.39 6.61 2.88
C ALA A 126 1.09 5.13 3.09
N SER A 127 2.04 4.24 2.82
CA SER A 127 1.91 2.80 3.06
C SER A 127 1.62 2.47 4.52
N ILE A 128 2.35 3.07 5.47
CA ILE A 128 2.13 2.84 6.91
C ILE A 128 0.71 3.26 7.31
N TYR A 129 0.26 4.46 6.91
CA TYR A 129 -1.09 4.93 7.25
C TYR A 129 -2.19 4.08 6.62
N VAL A 130 -2.05 3.72 5.35
CA VAL A 130 -3.05 2.92 4.64
C VAL A 130 -3.10 1.50 5.23
N MET A 131 -1.95 0.89 5.53
CA MET A 131 -1.89 -0.42 6.18
C MET A 131 -2.59 -0.41 7.54
N ASP A 132 -2.27 0.56 8.40
CA ASP A 132 -2.92 0.74 9.71
C ASP A 132 -4.44 0.95 9.57
N ALA A 133 -4.88 1.69 8.55
CA ALA A 133 -6.31 1.83 8.27
C ALA A 133 -6.96 0.52 7.80
N CYS A 134 -6.32 -0.23 6.91
CA CYS A 134 -6.80 -1.54 6.44
C CYS A 134 -6.93 -2.53 7.61
N VAL A 135 -5.90 -2.63 8.46
CA VAL A 135 -5.90 -3.48 9.66
C VAL A 135 -7.02 -3.06 10.62
N HIS A 136 -7.16 -1.77 10.91
CA HIS A 136 -8.21 -1.25 11.80
C HIS A 136 -9.63 -1.61 11.33
N PHE A 137 -9.87 -1.64 10.02
CA PHE A 137 -11.18 -2.01 9.45
C PHE A 137 -11.29 -3.49 9.06
N GLN A 138 -10.35 -4.34 9.49
CA GLN A 138 -10.32 -5.78 9.18
C GLN A 138 -10.33 -6.08 7.68
N MET A 139 -9.75 -5.18 6.88
CA MET A 139 -9.59 -5.33 5.43
C MET A 139 -8.29 -6.07 5.12
N LEU A 140 -8.16 -7.31 5.62
CA LEU A 140 -6.90 -8.03 5.65
C LEU A 140 -6.37 -8.40 4.25
N ASP A 141 -7.24 -8.73 3.30
CA ASP A 141 -6.81 -9.01 1.92
C ASP A 141 -6.17 -7.77 1.27
N ALA A 142 -6.73 -6.58 1.53
CA ALA A 142 -6.15 -5.32 1.07
C ALA A 142 -4.83 -5.01 1.80
N ALA A 143 -4.73 -5.33 3.09
CA ALA A 143 -3.50 -5.14 3.85
C ALA A 143 -2.36 -6.03 3.32
N ILE A 144 -2.64 -7.29 2.98
CA ILE A 144 -1.66 -8.22 2.38
C ILE A 144 -1.29 -7.78 0.97
N GLU A 145 -2.26 -7.40 0.13
CA GLU A 145 -1.95 -6.89 -1.22
C GLU A 145 -1.06 -5.65 -1.17
N LEU A 146 -1.31 -4.74 -0.22
CA LEU A 146 -0.44 -3.59 0.00
C LEU A 146 0.94 -3.98 0.53
N TYR A 147 1.01 -4.96 1.43
CA TYR A 147 2.28 -5.52 1.91
C TYR A 147 3.12 -6.04 0.73
N ASP A 148 2.54 -6.89 -0.12
CA ASP A 148 3.21 -7.45 -1.30
C ASP A 148 3.71 -6.36 -2.24
N GLU A 149 2.89 -5.32 -2.48
CA GLU A 149 3.28 -4.19 -3.32
C GLU A 149 4.46 -3.41 -2.70
N THR A 150 4.47 -3.21 -1.37
CA THR A 150 5.60 -2.56 -0.70
C THR A 150 6.89 -3.38 -0.85
N VAL A 151 6.82 -4.70 -0.66
CA VAL A 151 7.97 -5.60 -0.81
C VAL A 151 8.48 -5.60 -2.26
N ASN A 152 7.58 -5.67 -3.25
CA ASN A 152 7.94 -5.67 -4.67
C ASN A 152 8.67 -4.39 -5.10
N GLN A 153 8.37 -3.27 -4.45
CA GLN A 153 8.95 -1.96 -4.74
C GLN A 153 10.15 -1.62 -3.84
N GLY A 154 10.57 -2.58 -2.99
CA GLY A 154 11.68 -2.38 -2.05
C GLY A 154 11.38 -1.37 -0.94
N VAL A 155 10.10 -1.13 -0.64
CA VAL A 155 9.66 -0.27 0.45
C VAL A 155 9.63 -1.07 1.75
N THR A 156 10.33 -0.55 2.76
CA THR A 156 10.36 -1.13 4.10
C THR A 156 9.33 -0.44 5.00
N LEU A 157 8.42 -1.23 5.57
CA LEU A 157 7.45 -0.76 6.56
C LEU A 157 8.10 -0.68 7.96
N ASP A 158 7.49 0.10 8.86
CA ASP A 158 7.96 0.19 10.23
C ASP A 158 7.48 -1.00 11.09
N LEU A 159 8.17 -1.22 12.20
CA LEU A 159 7.87 -2.34 13.10
C LEU A 159 6.42 -2.32 13.64
N PRO A 160 5.83 -1.16 13.99
CA PRO A 160 4.42 -1.07 14.36
C PRO A 160 3.46 -1.57 13.26
N ALA A 161 3.70 -1.25 11.98
CA ALA A 161 2.87 -1.76 10.89
C ALA A 161 2.93 -3.29 10.79
N TYR A 162 4.13 -3.88 10.88
CA TYR A 162 4.30 -5.34 10.93
C TYR A 162 3.57 -5.96 12.12
N ASN A 163 3.74 -5.40 13.33
CA ASN A 163 3.10 -5.92 14.53
C ASN A 163 1.57 -5.90 14.41
N GLY A 164 1.01 -4.80 13.91
CA GLY A 164 -0.43 -4.68 13.70
C GLY A 164 -0.96 -5.67 12.67
N LEU A 165 -0.27 -5.83 11.54
CA LEU A 165 -0.66 -6.79 10.51
C LEU A 165 -0.60 -8.24 11.00
N LEU A 166 0.50 -8.63 11.66
CA LEU A 166 0.67 -9.98 12.20
C LEU A 166 -0.39 -10.30 13.26
N MET A 167 -0.66 -9.38 14.19
CA MET A 167 -1.69 -9.56 15.20
C MET A 167 -3.07 -9.76 14.57
N ALA A 168 -3.45 -8.90 13.60
CA ALA A 168 -4.75 -8.98 12.97
C ALA A 168 -4.94 -10.24 12.11
N LEU A 169 -3.87 -10.75 11.49
CA LEU A 169 -3.91 -12.03 10.77
C LEU A 169 -4.11 -13.21 11.73
N ILE A 170 -3.45 -13.22 12.87
CA ILE A 170 -3.63 -14.27 13.90
C ILE A 170 -5.06 -14.23 14.47
N GLU A 171 -5.58 -13.05 14.80
CA GLU A 171 -6.96 -12.89 15.27
C GLU A 171 -8.01 -13.34 14.24
N ALA A 172 -7.67 -13.29 12.95
CA ALA A 172 -8.53 -13.75 11.87
C ALA A 172 -8.28 -15.22 11.46
N GLU A 173 -7.54 -15.99 12.26
CA GLU A 173 -7.20 -17.40 12.00
C GLU A 173 -6.40 -17.62 10.69
N ARG A 174 -5.64 -16.61 10.25
CA ARG A 174 -4.81 -16.62 9.02
C ARG A 174 -3.34 -16.86 9.33
N LEU A 175 -3.05 -17.94 10.07
CA LEU A 175 -1.71 -18.27 10.57
C LEU A 175 -0.66 -18.43 9.45
N GLU A 176 -1.05 -19.02 8.32
CA GLU A 176 -0.14 -19.31 7.22
C GLU A 176 0.48 -18.04 6.62
N GLU A 177 -0.36 -17.05 6.34
CA GLU A 177 0.06 -15.74 5.83
C GLU A 177 0.88 -14.96 6.88
N ALA A 178 0.46 -15.00 8.15
CA ALA A 178 1.23 -14.39 9.24
C ALA A 178 2.64 -15.02 9.37
N MET A 179 2.75 -16.34 9.22
CA MET A 179 4.02 -17.04 9.24
C MET A 179 4.92 -16.66 8.07
N GLU A 180 4.36 -16.47 6.87
CA GLU A 180 5.13 -16.06 5.69
C GLU A 180 5.72 -14.67 5.88
N ILE A 181 4.89 -13.70 6.26
CA ILE A 181 5.31 -12.32 6.54
C ILE A 181 6.37 -12.30 7.66
N LEU A 182 6.15 -13.02 8.75
CA LEU A 182 7.12 -13.08 9.85
C LEU A 182 8.45 -13.72 9.42
N LYS A 183 8.42 -14.77 8.59
CA LYS A 183 9.65 -15.40 8.07
C LYS A 183 10.43 -14.44 7.20
N GLU A 184 9.76 -13.68 6.33
CA GLU A 184 10.40 -12.65 5.51
C GLU A 184 11.03 -11.57 6.37
N LEU A 185 10.27 -11.03 7.33
CA LEU A 185 10.77 -10.05 8.30
C LEU A 185 11.95 -10.59 9.10
N ILE A 186 11.97 -11.87 9.48
CA ILE A 186 13.09 -12.52 10.19
C ILE A 186 14.27 -12.84 9.26
N ASN A 187 14.11 -12.83 7.95
CA ASN A 187 15.23 -13.04 7.02
C ASN A 187 15.81 -11.73 6.43
N GLY A 188 15.02 -10.63 6.34
CA GLY A 188 15.41 -9.35 5.70
C GLY A 188 16.14 -8.33 6.59
N ARG A 189 17.15 -7.60 6.13
CA ARG A 189 18.05 -6.86 7.04
C ARG A 189 17.53 -5.53 7.58
N ASP A 190 16.46 -5.01 7.00
CA ASP A 190 16.10 -3.59 7.15
C ASP A 190 15.33 -3.29 8.43
N VAL A 191 14.62 -4.29 8.98
CA VAL A 191 13.85 -4.16 10.22
C VAL A 191 14.21 -5.30 11.16
N CYS A 192 14.56 -4.96 12.40
CA CYS A 192 14.78 -5.94 13.46
C CYS A 192 13.46 -6.25 14.16
N PRO A 193 12.95 -7.51 14.12
CA PRO A 193 11.79 -7.89 14.89
C PRO A 193 12.09 -7.81 16.40
N ASN A 194 11.05 -7.64 17.21
CA ASN A 194 11.15 -7.77 18.67
C ASN A 194 10.22 -8.89 19.18
N GLU A 195 10.20 -9.08 20.50
CA GLU A 195 9.35 -10.09 21.13
C GLU A 195 7.88 -9.94 20.73
N GLN A 196 7.35 -8.71 20.72
CA GLN A 196 5.96 -8.41 20.36
C GLN A 196 5.63 -8.78 18.91
N THR A 197 6.60 -8.71 18.00
CA THR A 197 6.45 -9.11 16.61
C THR A 197 6.29 -10.63 16.46
N VAL A 198 7.05 -11.41 17.22
CA VAL A 198 7.11 -12.87 17.10
C VAL A 198 6.02 -13.56 17.92
N LEU A 199 5.65 -12.97 19.05
CA LEU A 199 4.77 -13.58 20.06
C LEU A 199 3.41 -14.05 19.51
N PRO A 200 2.65 -13.28 18.70
CA PRO A 200 1.34 -13.73 18.23
C PRO A 200 1.40 -15.04 17.45
N VAL A 201 2.35 -15.14 16.53
CA VAL A 201 2.56 -16.36 15.71
C VAL A 201 3.07 -17.52 16.58
N LEU A 202 3.93 -17.22 17.55
CA LEU A 202 4.48 -18.24 18.45
C LEU A 202 3.39 -18.88 19.33
N VAL A 203 2.53 -18.07 19.94
CA VAL A 203 1.41 -18.54 20.77
C VAL A 203 0.48 -19.40 19.93
N GLU A 204 0.09 -18.95 18.74
CA GLU A 204 -0.81 -19.67 17.85
C GLU A 204 -0.26 -21.05 17.42
N LEU A 205 1.02 -21.13 17.04
CA LEU A 205 1.66 -22.40 16.71
C LEU A 205 1.64 -23.39 17.87
N ILE A 206 1.85 -22.90 19.10
CA ILE A 206 1.90 -23.77 20.28
C ILE A 206 0.50 -24.25 20.65
N THR A 207 -0.51 -23.39 20.56
CA THR A 207 -1.93 -23.76 20.70
C THR A 207 -2.31 -24.86 19.71
N ASN A 208 -1.83 -24.75 18.46
CA ASN A 208 -2.03 -25.75 17.40
C ASN A 208 -1.10 -26.97 17.51
N ARG A 209 -0.29 -27.07 18.58
CA ARG A 209 0.66 -28.16 18.87
C ARG A 209 1.77 -28.30 17.82
N GLU A 210 2.06 -27.25 17.07
CA GLU A 210 3.14 -27.17 16.07
C GLU A 210 4.48 -26.76 16.72
N TYR A 211 4.92 -27.53 17.70
CA TYR A 211 6.10 -27.18 18.51
C TYR A 211 7.40 -27.07 17.70
N GLU A 212 7.58 -27.87 16.66
CA GLU A 212 8.78 -27.81 15.81
C GLU A 212 8.87 -26.48 15.05
N SER A 213 7.75 -26.02 14.49
CA SER A 213 7.64 -24.72 13.82
C SER A 213 7.92 -23.58 14.81
N ALA A 214 7.31 -23.64 16.01
CA ALA A 214 7.52 -22.68 17.08
C ALA A 214 9.00 -22.56 17.48
N MET A 215 9.67 -23.68 17.77
CA MET A 215 11.10 -23.70 18.12
C MET A 215 11.97 -23.13 17.01
N LYS A 216 11.65 -23.43 15.74
CA LYS A 216 12.38 -22.93 14.58
C LYS A 216 12.26 -21.40 14.47
N ILE A 217 11.07 -20.85 14.65
CA ILE A 217 10.85 -19.39 14.63
C ILE A 217 11.58 -18.73 15.79
N MET A 218 11.47 -19.27 17.02
CA MET A 218 12.20 -18.74 18.18
C MET A 218 13.70 -18.69 17.95
N LYS A 219 14.30 -19.79 17.48
CA LYS A 219 15.75 -19.85 17.20
C LYS A 219 16.16 -18.81 16.15
N LYS A 220 15.34 -18.62 15.11
CA LYS A 220 15.62 -17.59 14.11
C LYS A 220 15.47 -16.17 14.67
N GLY A 221 14.47 -15.92 15.51
CA GLY A 221 14.30 -14.65 16.22
C GLY A 221 15.50 -14.33 17.13
N GLN A 222 15.97 -15.31 17.90
CA GLN A 222 17.17 -15.19 18.75
C GLN A 222 18.41 -14.84 17.92
N ASN A 223 18.62 -15.51 16.78
CA ASN A 223 19.72 -15.18 15.86
C ASN A 223 19.64 -13.76 15.28
N ARG A 224 18.47 -13.11 15.40
CA ARG A 224 18.20 -11.74 14.97
C ARG A 224 18.17 -10.75 16.12
N GLY A 225 18.54 -11.18 17.33
CA GLY A 225 18.59 -10.35 18.52
C GLY A 225 17.27 -10.20 19.26
N VAL A 226 16.25 -11.02 18.96
CA VAL A 226 15.02 -11.05 19.75
C VAL A 226 15.30 -11.72 21.08
N GLU A 227 15.14 -10.96 22.16
CA GLU A 227 15.13 -11.49 23.52
C GLU A 227 13.70 -11.91 23.88
N PHE A 228 13.55 -13.18 24.30
CA PHE A 228 12.27 -13.71 24.75
C PHE A 228 12.26 -13.70 26.28
N SER A 229 11.27 -13.02 26.86
CA SER A 229 11.10 -12.93 28.31
C SER A 229 10.44 -14.19 28.89
N SER A 230 10.42 -14.33 30.21
CA SER A 230 9.62 -15.37 30.86
C SER A 230 8.13 -15.24 30.53
N ASP A 231 7.68 -14.00 30.29
CA ASP A 231 6.28 -13.67 30.00
C ASP A 231 5.86 -14.19 28.62
N THR A 232 6.80 -14.38 27.68
CA THR A 232 6.56 -15.09 26.40
C THR A 232 5.90 -16.45 26.64
N PHE A 233 6.29 -17.14 27.72
CA PHE A 233 5.86 -18.52 28.00
C PHE A 233 4.66 -18.62 28.93
N HIS A 234 4.27 -17.53 29.60
CA HIS A 234 3.14 -17.56 30.54
C HIS A 234 1.82 -17.97 29.86
N PRO A 235 1.46 -17.49 28.66
CA PRO A 235 0.27 -17.97 27.93
C PRO A 235 0.33 -19.45 27.54
N LEU A 236 1.51 -20.07 27.59
CA LEU A 236 1.73 -21.47 27.22
C LEU A 236 1.67 -22.42 28.42
N LEU A 237 1.66 -21.87 29.65
CA LEU A 237 1.70 -22.62 30.91
C LEU A 237 0.36 -22.57 31.69
N SER A 238 -0.60 -21.77 31.23
CA SER A 238 -1.96 -21.67 31.78
C SER A 238 -2.94 -22.52 31.01
#